data_AF-A0A662VB95-F1
#
_entry.id   AF-A0A662VB95-F1
#
_cell.length_a   1.000
_cell.length_b   1.000
_cell.length_c   1.000
_cell.angle_alpha   90.00
_cell.angle_beta   90.00
_cell.angle_gamma   90.00
#
_symmetry.space_group_name_H-M   'P 1'
#
loop_
_entity.id
_entity.type
_entity.pdbx_description
1 polymer ?
#
loop_
_entity_poly.entity_id
_entity_poly.type
_entity_poly.pdbx_seq_one_letter_code
_entity_poly.pdbx_strand_id
1 'polypeptide(L)'
;MVYRVLSDYIVRLIAARLAGDIVLSDKPGKAMRKWREFFGLTQTEVARAMGIAPSVVSEYESGRRTPGTRFLKQYVKALLKLDAERGWPSIKRLSNVIIPLSEGVVDIRELEVPVAIDKLIAVVKGALLTSMPLARNIYGYTVLDSLVAIESMSGNDFWRIMGTTTERALIFTRVSTGRSPMIAVRVAPVKPAVVILHGTKRVDPLAIKLAELDGIPLVLSLAEGIEDLITGLKSLTFASS
;
A
#
# COMPACT_ATOMS: atom_id res chain seq x y z
N MET A 1 9.18 -0.27 19.22
CA MET A 1 7.96 0.53 19.51
C MET A 1 7.22 0.83 18.19
N VAL A 2 6.82 -0.23 17.45
CA VAL A 2 6.72 -0.20 15.96
C VAL A 2 5.29 0.05 15.43
N TYR A 3 4.26 0.14 16.28
CA TYR A 3 2.86 0.13 15.84
C TYR A 3 2.05 1.35 16.29
N ARG A 4 2.56 2.58 16.11
CA ARG A 4 1.80 3.76 16.55
C ARG A 4 0.57 4.06 15.68
N VAL A 5 0.52 3.58 14.44
CA VAL A 5 -0.70 3.53 13.60
C VAL A 5 -0.57 2.34 12.65
N LEU A 6 -1.52 1.41 12.66
CA LEU A 6 -1.59 0.37 11.63
C LEU A 6 -1.91 1.05 10.30
N SER A 7 -0.98 0.97 9.33
CA SER A 7 -1.16 1.62 8.04
C SER A 7 -2.43 1.13 7.34
N ASP A 8 -3.21 2.07 6.77
CA ASP A 8 -4.38 1.80 5.92
C ASP A 8 -4.07 0.76 4.84
N TYR A 9 -2.83 0.72 4.37
CA TYR A 9 -2.35 -0.29 3.42
C TYR A 9 -2.49 -1.73 3.94
N ILE A 10 -1.99 -2.01 5.15
CA ILE A 10 -1.99 -3.36 5.73
C ILE A 10 -3.42 -3.85 5.87
N VAL A 11 -4.29 -2.96 6.37
CA VAL A 11 -5.71 -3.24 6.53
C VAL A 11 -6.35 -3.55 5.18
N ARG A 12 -6.08 -2.75 4.14
CA ARG A 12 -6.59 -2.99 2.78
C ARG A 12 -6.07 -4.29 2.16
N LEU A 13 -4.79 -4.60 2.32
CA LEU A 13 -4.20 -5.81 1.73
C LEU A 13 -4.77 -7.06 2.40
N ILE A 14 -4.92 -7.04 3.72
CA ILE A 14 -5.59 -8.11 4.43
C ILE A 14 -7.07 -8.18 4.00
N ALA A 15 -7.78 -7.06 3.88
CA ALA A 15 -9.17 -7.05 3.40
C ALA A 15 -9.33 -7.72 2.03
N ALA A 16 -8.45 -7.40 1.08
CA ALA A 16 -8.42 -8.00 -0.24
C ALA A 16 -8.13 -9.51 -0.17
N ARG A 17 -7.20 -9.93 0.70
CA ARG A 17 -6.90 -11.34 0.93
C ARG A 17 -8.09 -12.10 1.54
N LEU A 18 -8.77 -11.53 2.52
CA LEU A 18 -9.98 -12.09 3.14
C LEU A 18 -11.07 -12.30 2.09
N ALA A 19 -11.37 -11.24 1.33
CA ALA A 19 -12.39 -11.28 0.28
C ALA A 19 -12.03 -12.29 -0.81
N GLY A 20 -10.78 -12.29 -1.28
CA GLY A 20 -10.29 -13.23 -2.29
C GLY A 20 -10.35 -14.69 -1.82
N ASP A 21 -9.94 -14.97 -0.59
CA ASP A 21 -10.01 -16.32 -0.02
C ASP A 21 -11.46 -16.83 0.11
N ILE A 22 -12.42 -15.95 0.40
CA ILE A 22 -13.84 -16.31 0.44
C ILE A 22 -14.40 -16.57 -0.97
N VAL A 23 -14.09 -15.69 -1.93
CA VAL A 23 -14.61 -15.77 -3.30
C VAL A 23 -14.05 -16.98 -4.05
N LEU A 24 -12.75 -17.28 -3.87
CA LEU A 24 -12.07 -18.38 -4.54
C LEU A 24 -12.33 -19.75 -3.88
N SER A 25 -13.02 -19.77 -2.73
CA SER A 25 -13.33 -21.03 -2.05
C SER A 25 -14.51 -21.74 -2.71
N ASP A 26 -14.38 -23.07 -2.91
CA ASP A 26 -15.52 -23.93 -3.30
C ASP A 26 -16.66 -23.91 -2.26
N LYS A 27 -16.37 -23.49 -1.02
CA LYS A 27 -17.33 -23.39 0.08
C LYS A 27 -17.26 -22.01 0.74
N PRO A 28 -17.75 -20.93 0.08
CA PRO A 28 -17.62 -19.56 0.56
C PRO A 28 -18.15 -19.36 1.98
N GLY A 29 -19.27 -20.01 2.34
CA GLY A 29 -19.83 -19.98 3.69
C GLY A 29 -18.89 -20.51 4.77
N LYS A 30 -18.18 -21.60 4.48
CA LYS A 30 -17.16 -22.14 5.40
C LYS A 30 -15.95 -21.23 5.50
N ALA A 31 -15.52 -20.61 4.39
CA ALA A 31 -14.43 -19.64 4.39
C ALA A 31 -14.79 -18.37 5.20
N MET A 32 -16.02 -17.87 5.06
CA MET A 32 -16.54 -16.79 5.91
C MET A 32 -16.46 -17.15 7.39
N ARG A 33 -17.01 -18.31 7.76
CA ARG A 33 -16.99 -18.81 9.15
C ARG A 33 -15.57 -18.88 9.70
N LYS A 34 -14.63 -19.45 8.93
CA LYS A 34 -13.20 -19.52 9.29
C LYS A 34 -12.64 -18.14 9.63
N TRP A 35 -12.89 -17.14 8.78
CA TRP A 35 -12.38 -15.78 9.03
C TRP A 35 -13.05 -15.11 10.21
N ARG A 36 -14.38 -15.21 10.37
CA ARG A 36 -15.05 -14.70 11.57
C ARG A 36 -14.49 -15.30 12.85
N GLU A 37 -14.28 -16.61 12.87
CA GLU A 37 -13.72 -17.32 14.03
C GLU A 37 -12.25 -16.93 14.28
N PHE A 38 -11.44 -16.76 13.22
CA PHE A 38 -10.07 -16.25 13.33
C PHE A 38 -10.02 -14.85 13.98
N PHE A 39 -10.98 -13.99 13.64
CA PHE A 39 -11.16 -12.67 14.25
C PHE A 39 -11.74 -12.72 15.68
N GLY A 40 -12.09 -13.91 16.19
CA GLY A 40 -12.66 -14.08 17.52
C GLY A 40 -14.03 -13.42 17.67
N LEU A 41 -14.86 -13.49 16.61
CA LEU A 41 -16.17 -12.85 16.56
C LEU A 41 -17.30 -13.89 16.53
N THR A 42 -18.41 -13.58 17.18
CA THR A 42 -19.66 -14.35 17.10
C THR A 42 -20.49 -13.93 15.90
N GLN A 43 -21.44 -14.78 15.47
CA GLN A 43 -22.38 -14.43 14.40
C GLN A 43 -23.21 -13.19 14.77
N THR A 44 -23.61 -13.07 16.04
CA THR A 44 -24.40 -11.96 16.56
C THR A 44 -23.64 -10.63 16.49
N GLU A 45 -22.35 -10.61 16.81
CA GLU A 45 -21.52 -9.40 16.71
C GLU A 45 -21.38 -8.92 15.27
N VAL A 46 -21.08 -9.83 14.34
CA VAL A 46 -20.96 -9.49 12.92
C VAL A 46 -22.31 -9.02 12.37
N ALA A 47 -23.39 -9.73 12.69
CA ALA A 47 -24.74 -9.36 12.27
C ALA A 47 -25.15 -7.97 12.78
N ARG A 48 -24.87 -7.66 14.05
CA ARG A 48 -25.10 -6.33 14.64
C ARG A 48 -24.30 -5.26 13.91
N ALA A 49 -23.02 -5.50 13.64
CA ALA A 49 -22.18 -4.55 12.92
C ALA A 49 -22.64 -4.32 11.47
N MET A 50 -23.28 -5.31 10.85
CA MET A 50 -23.87 -5.23 9.52
C MET A 50 -25.32 -4.70 9.49
N GLY A 51 -25.98 -4.58 10.64
CA GLY A 51 -27.39 -4.17 10.73
C GLY A 51 -28.37 -5.22 10.22
N ILE A 52 -28.06 -6.52 10.36
CA ILE A 52 -28.88 -7.64 9.90
C ILE A 52 -29.18 -8.62 11.04
N ALA A 53 -30.13 -9.53 10.83
CA ALA A 53 -30.43 -10.58 11.82
C ALA A 53 -29.29 -11.63 11.87
N PRO A 54 -28.94 -12.18 13.07
CA PRO A 54 -27.93 -13.23 13.20
C PRO A 54 -28.19 -14.48 12.36
N SER A 55 -29.46 -14.81 12.13
CA SER A 55 -29.88 -15.92 11.26
C SER A 55 -29.36 -15.77 9.82
N VAL A 56 -29.27 -14.54 9.31
CA VAL A 56 -28.77 -14.28 7.95
C VAL A 56 -27.30 -14.65 7.83
N VAL A 57 -26.47 -14.28 8.82
CA VAL A 57 -25.06 -14.70 8.85
C VAL A 57 -24.94 -16.23 8.90
N SER A 58 -25.78 -16.88 9.72
CA SER A 58 -25.82 -18.34 9.82
C SER A 58 -26.22 -19.03 8.51
N GLU A 59 -27.18 -18.48 7.76
CA GLU A 59 -27.58 -19.00 6.44
C GLU A 59 -26.42 -18.96 5.43
N TYR A 60 -25.65 -17.88 5.39
CA TYR A 60 -24.46 -17.81 4.54
C TYR A 60 -23.37 -18.77 5.02
N GLU A 61 -23.05 -18.80 6.32
CA GLU A 61 -21.98 -19.66 6.85
C GLU A 61 -22.28 -21.17 6.74
N SER A 62 -23.57 -21.53 6.78
CA SER A 62 -24.03 -22.91 6.53
C SER A 62 -24.04 -23.29 5.05
N GLY A 63 -23.84 -22.33 4.13
CA GLY A 63 -23.90 -22.56 2.69
C GLY A 63 -25.33 -22.66 2.13
N ARG A 64 -26.35 -22.33 2.94
CA ARG A 64 -27.75 -22.23 2.45
C ARG A 64 -27.93 -21.08 1.47
N ARG A 65 -27.06 -20.08 1.53
CA ARG A 65 -26.99 -18.96 0.59
C ARG A 65 -25.56 -18.71 0.17
N THR A 66 -25.37 -18.32 -1.08
CA THR A 66 -24.06 -17.89 -1.61
C THR A 66 -23.95 -16.36 -1.47
N PRO A 67 -22.89 -15.83 -0.83
CA PRO A 67 -22.75 -14.39 -0.62
C PRO A 67 -22.51 -13.66 -1.95
N GLY A 68 -23.38 -12.69 -2.26
CA GLY A 68 -23.12 -11.73 -3.32
C GLY A 68 -22.02 -10.73 -2.94
N THR A 69 -21.46 -10.04 -3.93
CA THR A 69 -20.34 -9.07 -3.75
C THR A 69 -20.65 -7.97 -2.74
N ARG A 70 -21.86 -7.41 -2.74
CA ARG A 70 -22.30 -6.38 -1.78
C ARG A 70 -22.29 -6.90 -0.34
N PHE A 71 -22.83 -8.10 -0.12
CA PHE A 71 -22.86 -8.72 1.20
C PHE A 71 -21.45 -9.00 1.69
N LEU A 72 -20.60 -9.59 0.85
CA LEU A 72 -19.21 -9.89 1.19
C LEU A 72 -18.42 -8.63 1.55
N LYS A 73 -18.59 -7.54 0.79
CA LYS A 73 -17.95 -6.24 1.09
C LYS A 73 -18.35 -5.71 2.46
N GLN A 74 -19.64 -5.81 2.81
CA GLN A 74 -20.12 -5.41 4.14
C GLN A 74 -19.61 -6.34 5.24
N TYR A 75 -19.56 -7.64 4.99
CA TYR A 75 -19.05 -8.65 5.93
C TYR A 75 -17.58 -8.40 6.28
N VAL A 76 -16.71 -8.26 5.27
CA VAL A 76 -15.28 -7.98 5.49
C VAL A 76 -15.11 -6.64 6.22
N LYS A 77 -15.85 -5.60 5.85
CA LYS A 77 -15.83 -4.32 6.57
C LYS A 77 -16.24 -4.46 8.03
N ALA A 78 -17.24 -5.29 8.33
CA ALA A 78 -17.69 -5.54 9.70
C ALA A 78 -16.61 -6.24 10.53
N LEU A 79 -15.93 -7.26 9.97
CA LEU A 79 -14.80 -7.93 10.64
C LEU A 79 -13.69 -6.93 10.99
N LEU A 80 -13.29 -6.09 10.02
CA LEU A 80 -12.23 -5.09 10.22
C LEU A 80 -12.64 -4.03 11.23
N LYS A 81 -13.88 -3.54 11.19
CA LYS A 81 -14.40 -2.56 12.15
C LYS A 81 -14.34 -3.12 13.58
N LEU A 82 -14.82 -4.34 13.77
CA LEU A 82 -14.83 -4.98 15.10
C LEU A 82 -13.41 -5.30 15.60
N ASP A 83 -12.47 -5.64 14.71
CA ASP A 83 -11.05 -5.78 15.08
C ASP A 83 -10.43 -4.44 15.46
N ALA A 84 -10.78 -3.36 14.75
CA ALA A 84 -10.32 -2.00 15.03
C ALA A 84 -10.77 -1.52 16.42
N GLU A 85 -12.03 -1.74 16.77
CA GLU A 85 -12.60 -1.43 18.08
C GLU A 85 -11.87 -2.15 19.22
N ARG A 86 -11.23 -3.30 18.92
CA ARG A 86 -10.42 -4.10 19.86
C ARG A 86 -8.90 -3.81 19.78
N GLY A 87 -8.47 -2.80 19.02
CA GLY A 87 -7.06 -2.43 18.88
C GLY A 87 -6.26 -3.27 17.88
N TRP A 88 -6.94 -3.85 16.88
CA TRP A 88 -6.38 -4.62 15.76
C TRP A 88 -5.64 -5.94 16.10
N PRO A 89 -6.12 -6.78 17.03
CA PRO A 89 -5.40 -7.99 17.44
C PRO A 89 -5.25 -9.00 16.29
N SER A 90 -6.24 -9.13 15.41
CA SER A 90 -6.21 -10.12 14.33
C SER A 90 -5.39 -9.61 13.14
N ILE A 91 -5.54 -8.33 12.80
CA ILE A 91 -4.71 -7.70 11.77
C ILE A 91 -3.23 -7.72 12.14
N LYS A 92 -2.85 -7.41 13.39
CA LYS A 92 -1.44 -7.51 13.85
C LYS A 92 -0.88 -8.93 13.75
N ARG A 93 -1.71 -9.95 14.03
CA ARG A 93 -1.31 -11.36 13.87
C ARG A 93 -1.10 -11.72 12.41
N LEU A 94 -1.99 -11.27 11.52
CA LEU A 94 -1.90 -11.53 10.08
C LEU A 94 -0.76 -10.75 9.41
N SER A 95 -0.52 -9.50 9.81
CA SER A 95 0.54 -8.68 9.21
C SER A 95 1.91 -9.32 9.37
N ASN A 96 2.20 -9.89 10.55
CA ASN A 96 3.48 -10.54 10.82
C ASN A 96 3.74 -11.78 9.94
N VAL A 97 2.69 -12.43 9.45
CA VAL A 97 2.79 -13.63 8.61
C VAL A 97 2.75 -13.29 7.12
N ILE A 98 1.93 -12.30 6.74
CA ILE A 98 1.59 -12.04 5.34
C ILE A 98 2.42 -10.88 4.75
N ILE A 99 2.78 -9.88 5.57
CA ILE A 99 3.46 -8.67 5.11
C ILE A 99 4.47 -8.23 6.17
N PRO A 100 5.68 -8.79 6.20
CA PRO A 100 6.76 -8.20 6.96
C PRO A 100 7.08 -6.84 6.32
N LEU A 101 6.48 -5.76 6.80
CA LEU A 101 6.81 -4.42 6.34
C LEU A 101 8.14 -4.00 6.95
N SER A 102 9.00 -3.44 6.11
CA SER A 102 10.28 -2.88 6.52
C SER A 102 10.05 -1.56 7.27
N GLU A 103 10.84 -1.30 8.31
CA GLU A 103 10.66 -0.15 9.23
C GLU A 103 10.77 1.24 8.54
N GLY A 104 11.13 1.33 7.26
CA GLY A 104 11.20 2.58 6.49
C GLY A 104 9.97 2.92 5.63
N VAL A 105 8.94 2.09 5.57
CA VAL A 105 7.76 2.34 4.70
C VAL A 105 6.75 3.26 5.39
N VAL A 106 6.60 4.48 4.88
CA VAL A 106 5.67 5.49 5.38
C VAL A 106 4.26 5.28 4.83
N ASP A 107 4.15 5.06 3.52
CA ASP A 107 2.89 4.73 2.84
C ASP A 107 3.19 3.85 1.63
N ILE A 108 2.24 3.02 1.23
CA ILE A 108 2.37 2.16 0.06
C ILE A 108 0.97 1.87 -0.46
N ARG A 109 0.80 1.89 -1.78
CA ARG A 109 -0.51 1.71 -2.38
C ARG A 109 -0.41 1.11 -3.77
N GLU A 110 -1.29 0.14 -4.02
CA GLU A 110 -1.61 -0.33 -5.37
C GLU A 110 -2.73 0.56 -5.94
N LEU A 111 -2.58 1.01 -7.17
CA LEU A 111 -3.56 1.82 -7.88
C LEU A 111 -4.56 0.90 -8.58
N GLU A 112 -5.84 1.23 -8.49
CA GLU A 112 -6.91 0.46 -9.15
C GLU A 112 -6.84 0.57 -10.68
N VAL A 113 -6.36 1.72 -11.18
CA VAL A 113 -6.15 2.01 -12.60
C VAL A 113 -4.74 2.56 -12.77
N PRO A 114 -4.00 2.16 -13.82
CA PRO A 114 -2.69 2.72 -14.11
C PRO A 114 -2.75 4.26 -14.26
N VAL A 115 -1.77 4.95 -13.70
CA VAL A 115 -1.67 6.41 -13.72
C VAL A 115 -0.44 6.83 -14.51
N ALA A 116 -0.61 7.75 -15.46
CA ALA A 116 0.50 8.35 -16.20
C ALA A 116 1.48 9.07 -15.25
N ILE A 117 2.79 8.95 -15.51
CA ILE A 117 3.82 9.60 -14.69
C ILE A 117 3.62 11.13 -14.65
N ASP A 118 3.14 11.76 -15.72
CA ASP A 118 2.87 13.21 -15.72
C ASP A 118 1.84 13.62 -14.66
N LYS A 119 0.77 12.82 -14.50
CA LYS A 119 -0.26 13.06 -13.48
C LYS A 119 0.32 12.84 -12.08
N LEU A 120 1.18 11.82 -11.91
CA LEU A 120 1.91 11.61 -10.66
C LEU A 120 2.78 12.82 -10.32
N ILE A 121 3.57 13.32 -11.26
CA ILE A 121 4.44 14.50 -11.09
C ILE A 121 3.61 15.71 -10.66
N ALA A 122 2.46 15.94 -11.31
CA ALA A 122 1.59 17.04 -10.96
C ALA A 122 1.09 16.97 -9.50
N VAL A 123 0.59 15.82 -9.04
CA VAL A 123 0.05 15.69 -7.67
C VAL A 123 1.12 15.77 -6.57
N VAL A 124 2.38 15.48 -6.89
CA VAL A 124 3.51 15.66 -5.96
C VAL A 124 4.20 17.01 -6.10
N LYS A 125 3.65 17.94 -6.89
CA LYS A 125 4.26 19.24 -7.22
C LYS A 125 5.70 19.06 -7.71
N GLY A 126 5.90 18.11 -8.61
CA GLY A 126 7.22 17.62 -9.01
C GLY A 126 7.86 18.44 -10.13
N ALA A 127 9.19 18.55 -10.08
CA ALA A 127 10.03 19.00 -11.18
C ALA A 127 10.87 17.82 -11.69
N LEU A 128 10.75 17.50 -12.99
CA LEU A 128 11.56 16.46 -13.62
C LEU A 128 13.02 16.91 -13.73
N LEU A 129 13.97 16.07 -13.31
CA LEU A 129 15.40 16.37 -13.32
C LEU A 129 16.18 15.64 -14.44
N THR A 130 15.56 14.65 -15.08
CA THR A 130 16.15 13.83 -16.14
C THR A 130 15.55 14.15 -17.50
N SER A 131 16.30 13.94 -18.57
CA SER A 131 15.89 14.35 -19.93
C SER A 131 15.11 13.31 -20.73
N MET A 132 14.53 12.29 -20.08
CA MET A 132 13.91 11.14 -20.76
C MET A 132 12.39 11.25 -20.93
N PRO A 133 11.79 10.55 -21.92
CA PRO A 133 10.36 10.56 -22.15
C PRO A 133 9.56 9.95 -20.99
N LEU A 134 8.42 10.56 -20.66
CA LEU A 134 7.52 10.13 -19.56
C LEU A 134 6.37 9.21 -20.02
N ALA A 135 6.53 8.48 -21.13
CA ALA A 135 5.48 7.69 -21.77
C ALA A 135 5.10 6.38 -21.03
N ARG A 136 5.26 6.33 -19.70
CA ARG A 136 4.99 5.14 -18.88
C ARG A 136 3.89 5.43 -17.86
N ASN A 137 3.17 4.38 -17.51
CA ASN A 137 2.22 4.39 -16.40
C ASN A 137 2.85 3.77 -15.16
N ILE A 138 2.31 4.13 -14.00
CA ILE A 138 2.55 3.46 -12.73
C ILE A 138 1.28 2.75 -12.27
N TYR A 139 1.47 1.64 -11.58
CA TYR A 139 0.43 0.79 -11.00
C TYR A 139 0.42 0.87 -9.46
N GLY A 140 1.35 1.61 -8.88
CA GLY A 140 1.47 1.77 -7.45
C GLY A 140 2.48 2.83 -7.06
N TYR A 141 2.59 3.06 -5.77
CA TYR A 141 3.64 3.88 -5.19
C TYR A 141 4.06 3.38 -3.81
N THR A 142 5.29 3.69 -3.43
CA THR A 142 5.81 3.51 -2.06
C THR A 142 6.49 4.79 -1.60
N VAL A 143 6.06 5.31 -0.46
CA VAL A 143 6.68 6.42 0.26
C VAL A 143 7.57 5.85 1.35
N LEU A 144 8.83 6.26 1.34
CA LEU A 144 9.88 5.79 2.24
C LEU A 144 10.42 6.95 3.05
N ASP A 145 10.71 6.71 4.32
CA ASP A 145 11.63 7.54 5.07
C ASP A 145 13.05 7.11 4.70
N SER A 146 13.80 7.98 4.01
CA SER A 146 15.12 7.60 3.50
C SER A 146 16.12 7.27 4.60
N LEU A 147 16.03 7.94 5.75
CA LEU A 147 16.96 7.74 6.87
C LEU A 147 16.67 6.40 7.55
N VAL A 148 15.39 6.14 7.84
CA VAL A 148 15.01 4.86 8.45
C VAL A 148 15.24 3.70 7.49
N ALA A 149 14.96 3.90 6.20
CA ALA A 149 15.17 2.88 5.17
C ALA A 149 16.64 2.48 5.06
N ILE A 150 17.59 3.44 5.00
CA ILE A 150 19.01 3.10 4.86
C ILE A 150 19.59 2.43 6.12
N GLU A 151 19.05 2.72 7.30
CA GLU A 151 19.49 2.14 8.57
C GLU A 151 18.94 0.73 8.80
N SER A 152 17.69 0.47 8.38
CA SER A 152 16.96 -0.76 8.76
C SER A 152 16.80 -1.78 7.64
N MET A 153 16.94 -1.39 6.36
CA MET A 153 16.63 -2.27 5.23
C MET A 153 17.86 -3.04 4.74
N SER A 154 17.68 -4.34 4.53
CA SER A 154 18.63 -5.20 3.82
C SER A 154 18.35 -5.24 2.30
N GLY A 155 19.26 -5.81 1.51
CA GLY A 155 19.04 -5.98 0.07
C GLY A 155 17.76 -6.76 -0.29
N ASN A 156 17.35 -7.72 0.56
CA ASN A 156 16.11 -8.48 0.36
C ASN A 156 14.85 -7.65 0.66
N ASP A 157 14.96 -6.62 1.50
CA ASP A 157 13.85 -5.72 1.80
C ASP A 157 13.47 -4.82 0.62
N PHE A 158 14.37 -4.67 -0.37
CA PHE A 158 14.07 -3.90 -1.56
C PHE A 158 12.88 -4.48 -2.34
N TRP A 159 12.72 -5.81 -2.37
CA TRP A 159 11.54 -6.44 -2.97
C TRP A 159 10.23 -6.07 -2.27
N ARG A 160 10.27 -5.82 -0.96
CA ARG A 160 9.08 -5.49 -0.16
C ARG A 160 8.55 -4.09 -0.49
N ILE A 161 9.44 -3.15 -0.79
CA ILE A 161 9.05 -1.79 -1.20
C ILE A 161 8.58 -1.71 -2.65
N MET A 162 8.78 -2.77 -3.45
CA MET A 162 8.22 -2.85 -4.79
C MET A 162 6.73 -3.23 -4.82
N GLY A 163 6.12 -3.59 -3.68
CA GLY A 163 4.71 -3.98 -3.63
C GLY A 163 4.39 -5.13 -4.59
N THR A 164 3.34 -4.99 -5.41
CA THR A 164 2.95 -6.04 -6.37
C THR A 164 3.68 -6.00 -7.71
N THR A 165 4.30 -4.86 -8.08
CA THR A 165 4.92 -4.66 -9.40
C THR A 165 6.01 -3.60 -9.35
N THR A 166 7.05 -3.78 -10.17
CA THR A 166 8.12 -2.80 -10.33
C THR A 166 7.70 -1.55 -11.11
N GLU A 167 6.57 -1.61 -11.82
CA GLU A 167 5.99 -0.48 -12.54
C GLU A 167 5.29 0.49 -11.57
N ARG A 168 6.09 1.08 -10.69
CA ARG A 168 5.64 1.97 -9.63
C ARG A 168 6.60 3.11 -9.34
N ALA A 169 6.11 4.07 -8.58
CA ALA A 169 6.93 5.14 -8.02
C ALA A 169 7.56 4.73 -6.70
N LEU A 170 8.87 4.98 -6.54
CA LEU A 170 9.53 5.00 -5.22
C LEU A 170 9.79 6.45 -4.82
N ILE A 171 9.20 6.84 -3.69
CA ILE A 171 9.26 8.20 -3.17
C ILE A 171 10.08 8.21 -1.89
N PHE A 172 11.25 8.83 -1.95
CA PHE A 172 12.17 8.97 -0.84
C PHE A 172 11.94 10.32 -0.17
N THR A 173 11.51 10.29 1.10
CA THR A 173 11.29 11.50 1.92
C THR A 173 12.47 11.74 2.85
N ARG A 174 12.54 12.96 3.43
CA ARG A 174 13.66 13.40 4.30
C ARG A 174 15.03 13.26 3.62
N VAL A 175 15.06 13.45 2.30
CA VAL A 175 16.29 13.36 1.50
C VAL A 175 17.12 14.63 1.70
N SER A 176 18.43 14.46 1.89
CA SER A 176 19.39 15.57 1.94
C SER A 176 19.90 15.96 0.55
N THR A 177 20.54 15.04 -0.17
CA THR A 177 21.15 15.32 -1.50
C THR A 177 20.65 14.41 -2.62
N GLY A 178 20.01 13.29 -2.29
CA GLY A 178 19.53 12.31 -3.26
C GLY A 178 20.56 11.24 -3.66
N ARG A 179 21.84 11.40 -3.29
CA ARG A 179 22.88 10.39 -3.59
C ARG A 179 22.56 9.03 -3.00
N SER A 180 22.30 8.95 -1.69
CA SER A 180 22.06 7.69 -1.00
C SER A 180 20.86 6.90 -1.59
N PRO A 181 19.67 7.50 -1.76
CA PRO A 181 18.56 6.84 -2.45
C PRO A 181 18.92 6.33 -3.85
N MET A 182 19.61 7.14 -4.67
CA MET A 182 19.95 6.74 -6.03
C MET A 182 21.03 5.67 -6.09
N ILE A 183 21.97 5.63 -5.15
CA ILE A 183 22.94 4.53 -5.03
C ILE A 183 22.20 3.23 -4.67
N ALA A 184 21.26 3.29 -3.72
CA ALA A 184 20.46 2.12 -3.35
C ALA A 184 19.64 1.60 -4.54
N VAL A 185 18.99 2.50 -5.29
CA VAL A 185 18.29 2.13 -6.53
C VAL A 185 19.25 1.56 -7.58
N ARG A 186 20.46 2.11 -7.72
CA ARG A 186 21.46 1.65 -8.70
C ARG A 186 21.91 0.20 -8.45
N VAL A 187 22.11 -0.18 -7.20
CA VAL A 187 22.55 -1.54 -6.83
C VAL A 187 21.40 -2.52 -6.63
N ALA A 188 20.15 -2.05 -6.63
CA ALA A 188 18.99 -2.89 -6.45
C ALA A 188 18.82 -3.90 -7.61
N PRO A 189 18.31 -5.12 -7.31
CA PRO A 189 18.10 -6.16 -8.32
C PRO A 189 17.00 -5.81 -9.33
N VAL A 190 16.11 -4.88 -8.98
CA VAL A 190 15.03 -4.39 -9.83
C VAL A 190 14.91 -2.88 -9.74
N LYS A 191 14.40 -2.26 -10.81
CA LYS A 191 14.28 -0.81 -10.94
C LYS A 191 12.81 -0.38 -10.89
N PRO A 192 12.47 0.71 -10.17
CA PRO A 192 11.15 1.31 -10.24
C PRO A 192 10.91 1.99 -11.59
N ALA A 193 9.65 2.33 -11.88
CA ALA A 193 9.30 3.11 -13.06
C ALA A 193 9.67 4.60 -12.93
N VAL A 194 9.73 5.13 -11.71
CA VAL A 194 10.11 6.53 -11.41
C VAL A 194 10.59 6.65 -9.97
N VAL A 195 11.57 7.52 -9.74
CA VAL A 195 12.04 7.89 -8.40
C VAL A 195 11.68 9.35 -8.12
N ILE A 196 11.10 9.60 -6.94
CA ILE A 196 10.75 10.93 -6.47
C ILE A 196 11.52 11.23 -5.20
N LEU A 197 12.21 12.37 -5.14
CA LEU A 197 12.93 12.84 -3.97
C LEU A 197 12.14 13.96 -3.30
N HIS A 198 12.00 13.90 -1.97
CA HIS A 198 11.34 14.92 -1.16
C HIS A 198 12.19 15.25 0.08
N GLY A 199 12.22 16.52 0.48
CA GLY A 199 12.93 17.01 1.67
C GLY A 199 14.19 17.84 1.37
N THR A 200 14.61 17.93 0.11
CA THR A 200 15.71 18.79 -0.34
C THR A 200 15.26 19.81 -1.38
N LYS A 201 15.99 20.91 -1.48
CA LYS A 201 15.82 21.90 -2.57
C LYS A 201 16.88 21.75 -3.66
N ARG A 202 17.92 20.95 -3.43
CA ARG A 202 19.02 20.73 -4.38
C ARG A 202 19.38 19.27 -4.43
N VAL A 203 19.30 18.71 -5.63
CA VAL A 203 19.68 17.32 -5.89
C VAL A 203 21.11 17.29 -6.42
N ASP A 204 21.88 16.34 -5.93
CA ASP A 204 23.27 16.17 -6.33
C ASP A 204 23.37 15.74 -7.81
N PRO A 205 24.29 16.31 -8.61
CA PRO A 205 24.45 15.93 -10.01
C PRO A 205 24.72 14.44 -10.23
N LEU A 206 25.37 13.76 -9.28
CA LEU A 206 25.60 12.32 -9.37
C LEU A 206 24.28 11.54 -9.31
N ALA A 207 23.32 11.97 -8.48
CA ALA A 207 22.02 11.30 -8.37
C ALA A 207 21.25 11.38 -9.70
N ILE A 208 21.28 12.55 -10.35
CA ILE A 208 20.68 12.76 -11.67
C ILE A 208 21.38 11.88 -12.72
N LYS A 209 22.72 11.89 -12.75
CA LYS A 209 23.51 11.06 -13.66
C LYS A 209 23.23 9.56 -13.51
N LEU A 210 23.10 9.07 -12.28
CA LEU A 210 22.76 7.67 -12.01
C LEU A 210 21.35 7.32 -12.52
N ALA A 211 20.39 8.23 -12.36
CA ALA A 211 19.04 8.04 -12.87
C ALA A 211 19.00 7.98 -14.40
N GLU A 212 19.74 8.86 -15.08
CA GLU A 212 19.86 8.82 -16.54
C GLU A 212 20.52 7.53 -17.04
N LEU A 213 21.60 7.08 -16.39
CA LEU A 213 22.27 5.81 -16.75
C LEU A 213 21.37 4.59 -16.61
N ASP A 214 20.49 4.58 -15.59
CA ASP A 214 19.57 3.48 -15.35
C ASP A 214 18.25 3.61 -16.14
N GLY A 215 18.04 4.69 -16.89
CA GLY A 215 16.80 4.90 -17.64
C GLY A 215 15.59 5.18 -16.73
N ILE A 216 15.81 5.79 -15.56
CA ILE A 216 14.77 6.04 -14.55
C ILE A 216 14.49 7.55 -14.47
N PRO A 217 13.23 8.00 -14.65
CA PRO A 217 12.85 9.38 -14.40
C PRO A 217 13.11 9.75 -12.94
N LEU A 218 13.85 10.83 -12.72
CA LEU A 218 14.09 11.39 -11.38
C LEU A 218 13.33 12.70 -11.23
N VAL A 219 12.51 12.78 -10.19
CA VAL A 219 11.65 13.93 -9.92
C VAL A 219 11.99 14.50 -8.56
N LEU A 220 12.08 15.83 -8.47
CA LEU A 220 12.12 16.55 -7.20
C LEU A 220 10.72 17.00 -6.82
N SER A 221 10.16 16.47 -5.74
CA SER A 221 8.89 16.95 -5.20
C SER A 221 9.07 18.25 -4.43
N LEU A 222 8.22 19.24 -4.73
CA LEU A 222 8.16 20.54 -4.05
C LEU A 222 7.01 20.61 -3.04
N ALA A 223 6.41 19.48 -2.66
CA ALA A 223 5.41 19.42 -1.60
C ALA A 223 5.98 19.97 -0.27
N GLU A 224 5.19 20.75 0.48
CA GLU A 224 5.67 21.47 1.67
C GLU A 224 6.10 20.50 2.79
N GLY A 225 5.43 19.35 2.87
CA GLY A 225 5.70 18.32 3.86
C GLY A 225 5.26 16.95 3.38
N ILE A 226 5.58 15.94 4.19
CA ILE A 226 5.25 14.54 3.90
C ILE A 226 3.72 14.34 3.89
N GLU A 227 2.97 15.06 4.71
CA GLU A 227 1.50 14.98 4.73
C GLU A 227 0.86 15.53 3.45
N ASP A 228 1.34 16.67 2.95
CA ASP A 228 0.92 17.27 1.66
C ASP A 228 1.23 16.31 0.50
N LEU A 229 2.44 15.75 0.50
CA LEU A 229 2.86 14.73 -0.46
C LEU A 229 1.95 13.49 -0.45
N ILE A 230 1.67 12.92 0.72
CA ILE A 230 0.79 11.76 0.87
C ILE A 230 -0.64 12.10 0.44
N THR A 231 -1.12 13.31 0.74
CA THR A 231 -2.46 13.75 0.34
C THR A 231 -2.58 13.83 -1.18
N GLY A 232 -1.58 14.41 -1.86
CA GLY A 232 -1.48 14.41 -3.31
C GLY A 232 -1.49 13.01 -3.91
N LEU A 233 -0.66 12.10 -3.38
CA LEU A 233 -0.60 10.71 -3.84
C LEU A 233 -1.93 9.96 -3.64
N LYS A 234 -2.61 10.16 -2.51
CA LYS A 234 -3.91 9.52 -2.23
C LYS A 234 -5.00 9.96 -3.20
N SER A 235 -4.94 11.19 -3.72
CA SER A 235 -5.90 11.68 -4.73
C SER A 235 -5.91 10.83 -6.01
N LEU A 236 -4.79 10.15 -6.33
CA LEU A 236 -4.69 9.27 -7.48
C LEU A 236 -5.62 8.05 -7.39
N THR A 237 -6.03 7.67 -6.17
CA THR A 237 -6.91 6.51 -5.94
C THR A 237 -8.40 6.81 -5.96
N PHE A 238 -8.77 8.09 -5.97
CA PHE A 238 -10.17 8.51 -6.01
C PHE A 238 -10.56 9.17 -7.34
N ALA A 239 -9.61 9.38 -8.24
CA ALA A 239 -9.82 10.03 -9.52
C ALA A 239 -10.39 9.05 -10.57
N SER A 240 -11.61 8.58 -10.31
CA SER A 240 -12.51 8.03 -11.32
C SER A 240 -13.91 8.57 -11.02
N SER A 241 -14.13 9.81 -11.47
CA SER A 241 -15.42 10.46 -11.65
C SER A 241 -15.25 11.50 -12.74
#